data_AF-A0A963M158-F1
#
_entry.id   AF-A0A963M158-F1
#
_cell.length_a   1.000
_cell.length_b   1.000
_cell.length_c   1.000
_cell.angle_alpha   90.00
_cell.angle_beta   90.00
_cell.angle_gamma   90.00
#
_symmetry.space_group_name_H-M   'P 1'
#
loop_
_entity.id
_entity.type
_entity.pdbx_description
1 polymer ?
#
loop_
_entity_poly.entity_id
_entity_poly.type
_entity_poly.pdbx_seq_one_letter_code
_entity_poly.pdbx_strand_id
1 'polypeptide(L)' 'VLPEPNFLNRVCLDFGVAHADQHYHVPLLVSPWSYSTYRGS' A
#
# COMPACT_ATOMS: atom_id res chain seq x y z
N VAL A 1 9.53 -21.47 2.08
CA VAL A 1 8.09 -21.45 2.38
C VAL A 1 7.87 -20.45 3.51
N LEU A 2 6.83 -19.61 3.44
CA LEU A 2 6.54 -18.64 4.51
C LEU A 2 5.80 -19.34 5.67
N PRO A 3 5.95 -18.86 6.92
CA PRO A 3 5.19 -19.34 8.06
C PRO A 3 3.70 -19.08 7.91
N GLU A 4 2.89 -20.00 8.43
CA GLU A 4 1.44 -19.83 8.56
C GLU A 4 1.08 -19.55 10.03
N PRO A 5 0.35 -18.45 10.31
CA PRO A 5 -0.20 -17.50 9.34
C PRO A 5 0.85 -16.53 8.76
N ASN A 6 0.64 -16.11 7.50
CA ASN A 6 1.45 -15.05 6.88
C ASN A 6 1.38 -13.79 7.75
N PHE A 7 2.53 -13.17 8.03
CA PHE A 7 2.57 -11.91 8.77
C PHE A 7 1.79 -10.80 8.06
N LEU A 8 2.01 -10.63 6.76
CA LEU A 8 1.15 -9.83 5.88
C LEU A 8 0.32 -10.76 5.00
N ASN A 9 -0.98 -10.81 5.25
CA ASN A 9 -1.94 -11.56 4.44
C ASN A 9 -2.80 -10.64 3.56
N ARG A 10 -3.32 -9.57 4.15
CA ARG A 10 -4.07 -8.52 3.44
C ARG A 10 -3.62 -7.16 3.95
N VAL A 11 -3.28 -6.26 3.03
CA VAL A 11 -2.95 -4.86 3.30
C VAL A 11 -4.04 -4.00 2.67
N CYS A 12 -4.76 -3.24 3.48
CA CYS A 12 -5.70 -2.22 3.00
C CYS A 12 -4.98 -0.87 2.94
N LEU A 13 -5.17 -0.13 1.85
CA LEU A 13 -4.63 1.22 1.68
C LEU A 13 -5.79 2.19 1.53
N ASP A 14 -6.11 2.90 2.61
CA ASP A 14 -7.07 3.99 2.57
C ASP A 14 -6.34 5.30 2.23
N PHE A 15 -6.79 5.99 1.19
CA PHE A 15 -6.23 7.29 0.79
C PHE A 15 -7.35 8.26 0.37
N GLY A 16 -7.08 9.55 0.57
CA GLY A 16 -8.02 10.61 0.23
C GLY A 16 -7.79 11.18 -1.17
N VAL A 17 -8.88 11.51 -1.86
CA VAL A 17 -8.88 12.29 -3.10
C VAL A 17 -9.52 13.64 -2.78
N ALA A 18 -8.71 14.70 -2.74
CA ALA A 18 -9.16 16.04 -2.38
C ALA A 18 -9.59 16.88 -3.59
N HIS A 19 -8.99 16.64 -4.76
CA HIS A 19 -9.17 17.42 -5.98
C HIS A 19 -9.29 16.49 -7.18
N ALA A 20 -10.46 16.44 -7.82
CA ALA A 20 -10.76 15.46 -8.87
C ALA A 20 -9.96 15.66 -10.18
N ASP A 21 -9.33 16.81 -10.36
CA ASP A 21 -8.52 17.18 -11.51
C ASP A 21 -7.04 16.78 -11.37
N GLN A 22 -6.60 16.34 -10.19
CA GLN A 22 -5.22 15.94 -9.94
C GLN A 22 -4.97 14.46 -10.21
N HIS A 23 -3.74 14.13 -10.56
CA HIS A 23 -3.26 12.76 -10.61
C HIS A 23 -2.79 12.30 -9.22
N TYR A 24 -3.25 11.13 -8.77
CA TYR A 24 -2.87 10.53 -7.49
C TYR A 24 -2.15 9.20 -7.74
N HIS A 25 -0.83 9.21 -7.65
CA HIS A 25 -0.02 8.00 -7.69
C HIS A 25 0.21 7.49 -6.25
N VAL A 26 -0.36 6.34 -5.89
CA VAL A 26 -0.26 5.74 -4.55
C VAL A 26 0.33 4.33 -4.64
N PRO A 27 1.66 4.17 -4.78
CA PRO A 27 2.29 2.86 -4.90
C PRO A 27 2.35 2.10 -3.57
N LEU A 28 2.45 0.76 -3.69
CA LEU A 28 2.70 -0.16 -2.59
C LEU A 28 4.07 -0.85 -2.82
N LEU A 29 5.00 -0.64 -1.90
CA LEU A 29 6.22 -1.44 -1.81
C LEU A 29 6.00 -2.49 -0.73
N VAL A 30 6.23 -3.76 -1.04
CA VAL A 30 5.87 -4.85 -0.12
C VAL A 30 6.89 -5.98 -0.14
N SER A 31 7.15 -6.50 1.06
CA SER A 31 7.81 -7.77 1.32
C SER A 31 6.92 -8.61 2.23
N PRO A 32 7.25 -9.88 2.51
CA PRO A 32 6.48 -10.68 3.48
C PRO A 32 6.42 -10.08 4.90
N TRP A 33 7.36 -9.19 5.26
CA TRP A 33 7.56 -8.70 6.64
C TRP A 33 7.35 -7.20 6.81
N SER A 34 7.13 -6.47 5.72
CA SER A 34 6.98 -5.02 5.75
C SER A 34 6.28 -4.55 4.50
N TYR A 35 5.61 -3.40 4.61
CA TYR A 35 5.15 -2.65 3.46
C TYR A 35 5.31 -1.16 3.72
N SER A 36 5.33 -0.40 2.64
CA SER A 36 5.23 1.06 2.69
C SER A 36 4.38 1.55 1.53
N THR A 37 3.79 2.73 1.71
CA THR A 37 3.04 3.45 0.68
C THR A 37 3.31 4.94 0.84
N TYR A 38 3.09 5.71 -0.23
CA TYR A 38 3.23 7.16 -0.23
C TYR A 38 2.40 7.79 -1.36
N ARG A 39 2.19 9.11 -1.33
CA ARG A 39 1.70 9.85 -2.49
C ARG A 39 2.88 10.27 -3.36
N GLY A 40 2.99 9.70 -4.55
CA GLY A 40 3.95 10.11 -5.58
C GLY A 40 3.51 11.35 -6.34
N SER A 41 4.46 11.92 -7.08
CA SER A 41 4.28 13.02 -8.04
C SER A 41 3.71 12.54 -9.37
#